data_AF-A0A5K0ZT35-F1
#
_entry.id   AF-A0A5K0ZT35-F1
#
_cell.length_a   1.000
_cell.length_b   1.000
_cell.length_c   1.000
_cell.angle_alpha   90.00
_cell.angle_beta   90.00
_cell.angle_gamma   90.00
#
_symmetry.space_group_name_H-M   'P 1'
#
loop_
_entity.id
_entity.type
_entity.pdbx_description
1 polymer ?
#
loop_
_entity_poly.entity_id
_entity_poly.type
_entity_poly.pdbx_seq_one_letter_code
_entity_poly.pdbx_strand_id
1 'polypeptide(L)'
;VDRLKVLDVSNCWYIEATPDFACTPKLEKLFLDDCRKLREVHESICRLENLTTLSMRNCQAVEELPQMHRRSIANLSKLEELNLQGCRRLQSLPPLPSSLKTLILQGCKLLKAVHGFQHLESMELLDMDGCEKINFTLMSSLFK
;
A
#
# COMPACT_ATOMS: atom_id res chain seq x y z
N VAL A 1 -16.62 16.54 -6.39
CA VAL A 1 -15.71 15.52 -5.79
C VAL A 1 -14.43 16.12 -5.21
N ASP A 2 -14.14 17.38 -5.50
CA ASP A 2 -13.08 18.22 -4.90
C ASP A 2 -13.07 18.32 -3.36
N ARG A 3 -14.18 17.99 -2.69
CA ARG A 3 -14.30 17.91 -1.22
C ARG A 3 -14.28 16.48 -0.66
N LEU A 4 -14.14 15.47 -1.52
CA LEU A 4 -14.16 14.07 -1.11
C LEU A 4 -12.95 13.76 -0.24
N LYS A 5 -13.20 13.32 0.99
CA LYS A 5 -12.17 12.92 1.96
C LYS A 5 -12.04 11.41 2.11
N VAL A 6 -13.13 10.69 1.91
CA VAL A 6 -13.18 9.23 2.03
C VAL A 6 -13.78 8.66 0.76
N LEU A 7 -13.07 7.72 0.15
CA LEU A 7 -13.55 6.94 -0.98
C LEU A 7 -13.45 5.47 -0.59
N ASP A 8 -14.60 4.82 -0.53
CA ASP A 8 -14.70 3.38 -0.31
C ASP A 8 -15.30 2.75 -1.55
N VAL A 9 -14.50 1.94 -2.23
CA VAL A 9 -14.88 1.13 -3.40
C VAL A 9 -14.63 -0.35 -3.12
N SER A 10 -14.63 -0.73 -1.85
CA SER A 10 -14.46 -2.11 -1.43
C SER A 10 -15.55 -3.02 -2.03
N ASN A 11 -15.23 -4.30 -2.20
CA ASN A 11 -16.09 -5.32 -2.81
C ASN A 11 -16.39 -5.08 -4.30
N CYS A 12 -15.65 -4.21 -4.98
CA CYS A 12 -15.71 -4.07 -6.44
C CYS A 12 -14.96 -5.22 -7.12
N TRP A 13 -15.50 -6.43 -7.01
CA TRP A 13 -15.00 -7.70 -7.55
C TRP A 13 -14.60 -7.74 -9.03
N TYR A 14 -15.06 -6.79 -9.84
CA TYR A 14 -14.75 -6.68 -11.28
C TYR A 14 -13.76 -5.58 -11.64
N ILE A 15 -13.37 -4.71 -10.70
CA ILE A 15 -12.40 -3.65 -11.03
C ILE A 15 -11.02 -4.28 -11.27
N GLU A 16 -10.42 -3.96 -12.40
CA GLU A 16 -9.08 -4.47 -12.77
C GLU A 16 -8.01 -3.38 -12.63
N ALA A 17 -8.41 -2.10 -12.69
CA ALA A 17 -7.55 -0.94 -12.50
C ALA A 17 -8.26 0.15 -11.68
N THR A 18 -7.57 0.85 -10.78
CA THR A 18 -8.14 2.03 -10.11
C THR A 18 -8.32 3.19 -11.10
N PRO A 19 -9.27 4.12 -10.86
CA PRO A 19 -9.39 5.31 -11.69
C PRO A 19 -8.23 6.30 -11.47
N ASP A 20 -8.18 7.33 -12.29
CA ASP A 20 -7.38 8.53 -12.01
C ASP A 20 -7.97 9.30 -10.81
N PHE A 21 -7.11 9.59 -9.83
CA PHE A 21 -7.44 10.30 -8.59
C PHE A 21 -7.08 11.79 -8.63
N ALA A 22 -6.63 12.33 -9.78
CA ALA A 22 -6.27 13.74 -9.90
C ALA A 22 -7.40 14.72 -9.53
N CYS A 23 -8.67 14.32 -9.69
CA CYS A 23 -9.84 15.12 -9.33
C CYS A 23 -10.25 15.04 -7.84
N THR A 24 -9.51 14.29 -7.01
CA THR A 24 -9.79 14.13 -5.57
C THR A 24 -8.57 14.52 -4.70
N PRO A 25 -8.07 15.78 -4.79
CA PRO A 25 -6.85 16.19 -4.09
C PRO A 25 -6.98 16.24 -2.55
N LYS A 26 -8.22 16.23 -2.02
CA LYS A 26 -8.51 16.25 -0.58
C LYS A 26 -8.76 14.87 0.01
N LEU A 27 -8.51 13.80 -0.74
CA LEU A 27 -8.74 12.44 -0.27
C LEU A 27 -7.79 12.12 0.89
N GLU A 28 -8.36 11.69 2.01
CA GLU A 28 -7.69 11.32 3.24
C GLU A 28 -7.70 9.80 3.44
N LYS A 29 -8.78 9.10 3.02
CA LYS A 29 -8.90 7.65 3.17
C LYS A 29 -9.37 7.00 1.87
N LEU A 30 -8.69 5.94 1.46
CA LEU A 30 -9.01 5.13 0.29
C LEU A 30 -9.12 3.66 0.68
N PHE A 31 -10.30 3.08 0.50
CA PHE A 31 -10.57 1.67 0.75
C PHE A 31 -10.89 0.96 -0.57
N LEU A 32 -10.08 -0.05 -0.88
CA LEU A 32 -10.14 -0.89 -2.08
C LEU A 32 -10.32 -2.37 -1.68
N ASP A 33 -10.84 -2.63 -0.49
CA ASP A 33 -10.83 -3.97 0.09
C ASP A 33 -11.66 -4.95 -0.76
N ASP A 34 -11.26 -6.22 -0.80
CA ASP A 34 -11.91 -7.29 -1.55
C ASP A 34 -12.11 -7.02 -3.06
N CYS A 35 -11.32 -6.11 -3.65
CA CYS A 35 -11.22 -5.91 -5.10
C CYS A 35 -10.31 -6.98 -5.73
N ARG A 36 -10.78 -8.24 -5.74
CA ARG A 36 -9.94 -9.42 -6.03
C ARG A 36 -9.34 -9.47 -7.43
N LYS A 37 -9.93 -8.77 -8.40
CA LYS A 37 -9.42 -8.64 -9.78
C LYS A 37 -8.54 -7.42 -10.01
N LEU A 38 -8.40 -6.53 -9.02
CA LEU A 38 -7.58 -5.34 -9.12
C LEU A 38 -6.13 -5.78 -9.32
N ARG A 39 -5.53 -5.40 -10.45
CA ARG A 39 -4.15 -5.71 -10.81
C ARG A 39 -3.31 -4.46 -11.04
N GLU A 40 -3.96 -3.36 -11.42
CA GLU A 40 -3.30 -2.09 -11.72
C GLU A 40 -3.77 -1.00 -10.75
N VAL A 41 -2.83 -0.34 -10.08
CA VAL A 41 -3.12 0.86 -9.30
C VAL A 41 -2.63 2.05 -10.10
N HIS A 42 -3.54 2.96 -10.43
CA HIS A 42 -3.21 4.14 -11.22
C HIS A 42 -2.22 5.03 -10.48
N GLU A 43 -1.19 5.50 -11.20
CA GLU A 43 -0.05 6.24 -10.68
C GLU A 43 -0.40 7.59 -10.00
N SER A 44 -1.62 8.11 -10.23
CA SER A 44 -2.14 9.30 -9.56
C SER A 44 -2.30 9.12 -8.05
N ILE A 45 -2.38 7.88 -7.55
CA ILE A 45 -2.46 7.60 -6.11
C ILE A 45 -1.29 8.23 -5.34
N CYS A 46 -0.11 8.30 -5.97
CA CYS A 46 1.12 8.89 -5.41
C CYS A 46 1.07 10.42 -5.28
N ARG A 47 -0.01 11.07 -5.74
CA ARG A 47 -0.24 12.53 -5.64
C ARG A 47 -1.28 12.89 -4.59
N LEU A 48 -1.79 11.91 -3.83
CA LEU A 48 -2.78 12.15 -2.79
C LEU A 48 -2.10 12.63 -1.51
N GLU A 49 -1.63 13.89 -1.50
CA GLU A 49 -0.86 14.50 -0.41
C GLU A 49 -1.57 14.53 0.96
N ASN A 50 -2.89 14.31 0.97
CA ASN A 50 -3.70 14.25 2.18
C ASN A 50 -4.01 12.83 2.65
N LEU A 51 -3.62 11.81 1.89
CA LEU A 51 -3.95 10.42 2.19
C LEU A 51 -3.25 9.98 3.47
N THR A 52 -4.04 9.58 4.46
CA THR A 52 -3.60 9.05 5.76
C THR A 52 -3.82 7.55 5.87
N THR A 53 -4.82 7.01 5.16
CA THR A 53 -5.14 5.58 5.16
C THR A 53 -5.32 5.06 3.73
N LEU A 54 -4.59 3.99 3.40
CA LEU A 54 -4.79 3.19 2.20
C LEU A 54 -5.00 1.73 2.59
N SER A 55 -6.17 1.18 2.28
CA SER A 55 -6.46 -0.24 2.47
C SER A 55 -6.77 -0.90 1.13
N MET A 56 -6.11 -2.03 0.88
CA MET A 56 -6.30 -2.90 -0.28
C MET A 56 -6.37 -4.36 0.18
N ARG A 57 -7.05 -4.61 1.30
CA ARG A 57 -7.18 -5.94 1.89
C ARG A 57 -7.78 -6.89 0.86
N ASN A 58 -7.27 -8.11 0.76
CA ASN A 58 -7.74 -9.16 -0.15
C ASN A 58 -7.73 -8.76 -1.65
N CYS A 59 -6.90 -7.79 -2.06
CA CYS A 59 -6.63 -7.51 -3.47
C CYS A 59 -5.66 -8.55 -4.06
N GLN A 60 -6.21 -9.74 -4.33
CA GLN A 60 -5.42 -10.94 -4.66
C GLN A 60 -4.68 -10.89 -6.00
N ALA A 61 -5.09 -10.01 -6.92
CA ALA A 61 -4.49 -9.89 -8.24
C ALA A 61 -3.39 -8.80 -8.34
N VAL A 62 -3.19 -7.98 -7.31
CA VAL A 62 -2.15 -6.94 -7.30
C VAL A 62 -0.77 -7.59 -7.15
N GLU A 63 0.14 -7.25 -8.05
CA GLU A 63 1.51 -7.77 -8.08
C GLU A 63 2.55 -6.77 -7.57
N GLU A 64 2.29 -5.48 -7.78
CA GLU A 64 3.12 -4.36 -7.36
C GLU A 64 2.28 -3.10 -7.10
N LEU A 65 2.83 -2.17 -6.32
CA LEU A 65 2.31 -0.80 -6.19
C LEU A 65 3.09 0.14 -7.11
N PRO A 66 2.56 1.34 -7.43
CA PRO A 66 3.27 2.29 -8.27
C PRO A 66 4.63 2.65 -7.65
N GLN A 67 5.70 2.32 -8.37
CA GLN A 67 7.09 2.43 -7.89
C GLN A 67 8.05 3.04 -8.92
N MET A 68 7.57 3.37 -10.13
CA MET A 68 8.40 3.85 -11.24
C MET A 68 8.47 5.38 -11.26
N HIS A 69 9.64 5.93 -11.63
CA HIS A 69 9.91 7.39 -11.71
C HIS A 69 9.70 8.13 -10.36
N ARG A 70 9.32 9.43 -10.41
CA ARG A 70 8.89 10.23 -9.24
C ARG A 70 7.50 9.84 -8.70
N ARG A 71 6.94 8.69 -9.10
CA ARG A 71 5.58 8.27 -8.74
C ARG A 71 5.65 7.02 -7.88
N SER A 72 6.03 7.25 -6.63
CA SER A 72 6.08 6.24 -5.57
C SER A 72 5.21 6.68 -4.40
N ILE A 73 4.60 5.71 -3.71
CA ILE A 73 3.88 5.96 -2.46
C ILE A 73 4.79 6.50 -1.36
N ALA A 74 6.12 6.42 -1.52
CA ALA A 74 7.11 7.07 -0.66
C ALA A 74 6.87 8.58 -0.50
N ASN A 75 6.23 9.23 -1.48
CA ASN A 75 5.97 10.67 -1.46
C ASN A 75 4.71 11.03 -0.66
N LEU A 76 3.94 10.06 -0.18
CA LEU A 76 2.73 10.29 0.59
C LEU A 76 3.09 10.61 2.06
N SER A 77 3.55 11.82 2.29
CA SER A 77 4.12 12.30 3.57
C SER A 77 3.14 12.32 4.76
N LYS A 78 1.86 12.03 4.53
CA LYS A 78 0.82 11.90 5.57
C LYS A 78 0.28 10.48 5.70
N LEU A 79 0.74 9.53 4.88
CA LEU A 79 0.23 8.16 4.94
C LEU A 79 0.72 7.51 6.24
N GLU A 80 -0.21 7.20 7.13
CA GLU A 80 0.07 6.60 8.43
C GLU A 80 -0.26 5.10 8.44
N GLU A 81 -1.26 4.68 7.66
CA GLU A 81 -1.71 3.29 7.60
C GLU A 81 -1.74 2.77 6.16
N LEU A 82 -1.01 1.66 5.95
CA LEU A 82 -1.04 0.88 4.72
C LEU A 82 -1.41 -0.57 5.03
N ASN A 83 -2.58 -0.99 4.55
CA ASN A 83 -3.07 -2.36 4.72
C ASN A 83 -3.12 -3.09 3.38
N LEU A 84 -2.27 -4.09 3.23
CA LEU A 84 -2.16 -4.97 2.06
C LEU A 84 -2.42 -6.43 2.44
N GLN A 85 -3.09 -6.68 3.57
CA GLN A 85 -3.41 -8.03 4.04
C GLN A 85 -4.05 -8.85 2.92
N GLY A 86 -3.56 -10.06 2.68
CA GLY A 86 -4.14 -10.98 1.69
C GLY A 86 -3.86 -10.62 0.23
N CYS A 87 -2.96 -9.67 -0.06
CA CYS A 87 -2.44 -9.42 -1.40
C CYS A 87 -1.47 -10.55 -1.82
N ARG A 88 -2.04 -11.72 -2.11
CA ARG A 88 -1.28 -12.98 -2.30
C ARG A 88 -0.30 -12.97 -3.47
N ARG A 89 -0.49 -12.09 -4.45
CA ARG A 89 0.38 -11.95 -5.62
C ARG A 89 1.41 -10.83 -5.51
N LEU A 90 1.36 -10.01 -4.46
CA LEU A 90 2.30 -8.93 -4.25
C LEU A 90 3.72 -9.49 -4.09
N GLN A 91 4.66 -9.04 -4.92
CA GLN A 91 6.02 -9.59 -4.96
C GLN A 91 7.06 -8.69 -4.29
N SER A 92 6.84 -7.37 -4.34
CA SER A 92 7.72 -6.35 -3.78
C SER A 92 6.93 -5.13 -3.32
N LEU A 93 7.52 -4.34 -2.43
CA LEU A 93 7.03 -3.01 -2.09
C LEU A 93 7.97 -1.92 -2.64
N PRO A 94 7.42 -0.78 -3.11
CA PRO A 94 8.21 0.45 -3.24
C PRO A 94 8.78 0.89 -1.88
N PRO A 95 9.73 1.86 -1.88
CA PRO A 95 10.05 2.59 -0.66
C PRO A 95 8.77 3.14 -0.01
N LEU A 96 8.71 3.04 1.31
CA LEU A 96 7.55 3.47 2.10
C LEU A 96 7.75 4.91 2.63
N PRO A 97 6.69 5.68 2.89
CA PRO A 97 6.81 7.03 3.44
C PRO A 97 7.24 7.00 4.92
N SER A 98 8.08 7.94 5.36
CA SER A 98 8.56 8.03 6.77
C SER A 98 7.46 8.27 7.80
N SER A 99 6.29 8.75 7.37
CA SER A 99 5.10 8.94 8.21
C SER A 99 4.38 7.64 8.57
N LEU A 100 4.75 6.52 7.94
CA LEU A 100 4.01 5.27 8.09
C LEU A 100 4.16 4.72 9.51
N LYS A 101 3.03 4.54 10.19
CA LYS A 101 2.93 4.00 11.54
C LYS A 101 2.51 2.54 11.54
N THR A 102 1.63 2.16 10.63
CA THR A 102 1.05 0.83 10.54
C THR A 102 1.23 0.25 9.14
N LEU A 103 1.89 -0.90 9.07
CA LEU A 103 2.01 -1.71 7.86
C LEU A 103 1.50 -3.12 8.13
N ILE A 104 0.42 -3.51 7.43
CA ILE A 104 -0.17 -4.86 7.52
C ILE A 104 0.03 -5.58 6.20
N LEU A 105 0.82 -6.65 6.24
CA LEU A 105 1.18 -7.50 5.10
C LEU A 105 0.72 -8.96 5.30
N GLN A 106 -0.12 -9.22 6.31
CA GLN A 106 -0.53 -10.58 6.66
C GLN A 106 -0.99 -11.37 5.42
N GLY A 107 -0.42 -12.54 5.18
CA GLY A 107 -0.79 -13.42 4.08
C GLY A 107 -0.34 -12.95 2.68
N CYS A 108 0.60 -12.00 2.58
CA CYS A 108 1.31 -11.67 1.33
C CYS A 108 2.33 -12.76 0.96
N LYS A 109 1.81 -13.92 0.55
CA LYS A 109 2.59 -15.16 0.38
C LYS A 109 3.74 -15.08 -0.63
N LEU A 110 3.66 -14.21 -1.64
CA LEU A 110 4.68 -14.07 -2.68
C LEU A 110 5.65 -12.90 -2.46
N LEU A 111 5.49 -12.14 -1.37
CA LEU A 111 6.33 -10.99 -1.06
C LEU A 111 7.74 -11.48 -0.72
N LYS A 112 8.72 -11.12 -1.57
CA LYS A 112 10.12 -11.57 -1.44
C LYS A 112 11.02 -10.51 -0.81
N ALA A 113 10.67 -9.24 -1.01
CA ALA A 113 11.53 -8.13 -0.68
C ALA A 113 10.75 -6.99 -0.05
N VAL A 114 11.28 -6.51 1.07
CA VAL A 114 10.85 -5.30 1.75
C VAL A 114 12.13 -4.49 1.99
N HIS A 115 12.18 -3.26 1.48
CA HIS A 115 13.37 -2.40 1.51
C HIS A 115 13.04 -1.05 2.13
N GLY A 116 14.05 -0.36 2.66
CA GLY A 116 13.89 1.02 3.13
C GLY A 116 13.02 1.13 4.38
N PHE A 117 13.32 0.37 5.43
CA PHE A 117 12.70 0.57 6.74
C PHE A 117 13.55 1.48 7.65
N GLN A 118 14.81 1.75 7.26
CA GLN A 118 15.74 2.52 8.09
C GLN A 118 15.31 3.97 8.34
N HIS A 119 14.40 4.51 7.51
CA HIS A 119 13.85 5.85 7.66
C HIS A 119 12.42 5.88 8.21
N LEU A 120 11.86 4.73 8.61
CA LEU A 120 10.48 4.64 9.12
C LEU A 120 10.43 4.87 10.63
N GLU A 121 10.86 6.06 11.04
CA GLU A 121 10.98 6.46 12.45
C GLU A 121 9.63 6.48 13.20
N SER A 122 8.52 6.60 12.48
CA SER A 122 7.16 6.61 13.05
C SER A 122 6.53 5.22 13.14
N MET A 123 7.21 4.15 12.73
CA MET A 123 6.63 2.80 12.67
C MET A 123 6.28 2.28 14.07
N GLU A 124 5.01 1.95 14.27
CA GLU A 124 4.47 1.44 15.53
C GLU A 124 4.05 -0.03 15.40
N LEU A 125 3.51 -0.42 14.24
CA LEU A 125 3.02 -1.77 13.97
C LEU A 125 3.49 -2.25 12.59
N LEU A 126 4.16 -3.40 12.60
CA LEU A 126 4.52 -4.16 11.42
C LEU A 126 4.02 -5.60 11.57
N ASP A 127 2.98 -5.96 10.80
CA ASP A 127 2.45 -7.32 10.75
C ASP A 127 2.80 -7.98 9.41
N MET A 128 3.57 -9.06 9.48
CA MET A 128 3.98 -9.87 8.33
C MET A 128 3.66 -11.35 8.53
N ASP A 129 2.69 -11.67 9.39
CA ASP A 129 2.25 -13.04 9.60
C ASP A 129 1.84 -13.71 8.27
N GLY A 130 2.27 -14.95 8.04
CA GLY A 130 1.99 -15.65 6.78
C GLY A 130 2.71 -15.11 5.52
N CYS A 131 3.71 -14.24 5.65
CA CYS A 131 4.62 -13.86 4.55
C CYS A 131 5.68 -14.95 4.29
N GLU A 132 5.31 -16.02 3.60
CA GLU A 132 6.11 -17.25 3.43
C GLU A 132 7.42 -17.08 2.63
N LYS A 133 7.56 -16.01 1.84
CA LYS A 133 8.71 -15.79 0.94
C LYS A 133 9.67 -14.68 1.39
N ILE A 134 9.37 -13.98 2.49
CA ILE A 134 10.28 -12.97 3.05
C ILE A 134 11.46 -13.69 3.70
N ASN A 135 12.68 -13.35 3.28
CA ASN A 135 13.88 -13.91 3.88
C ASN A 135 14.15 -13.26 5.24
N PHE A 136 14.16 -14.06 6.31
CA PHE A 136 14.41 -13.64 7.70
C PHE A 136 15.76 -12.92 7.91
N THR A 137 16.76 -13.13 7.06
CA THR A 137 18.04 -12.42 7.19
C THR A 137 17.87 -10.91 6.90
N LEU A 138 16.94 -10.53 6.03
CA LEU A 138 16.59 -9.12 5.75
C LEU A 138 15.91 -8.46 6.95
N MET A 139 15.11 -9.22 7.71
CA MET A 139 14.41 -8.74 8.91
C MET A 139 15.35 -8.20 9.98
N SER A 140 16.52 -8.83 10.15
CA SER A 140 17.52 -8.40 11.16
C SER A 140 18.14 -7.02 10.87
N SER A 141 17.96 -6.51 9.65
CA SER A 141 18.39 -5.17 9.23
C SER A 141 17.28 -4.11 9.34
N LEU A 142 16.05 -4.51 9.65
CA LEU A 142 14.90 -3.61 9.82
C LEU A 142 14.89 -2.93 11.20
N PHE A 143 15.63 -3.47 12.17
CA PHE A 143 15.66 -3.03 13.57
C PHE A 143 17.09 -2.67 14.05
N LYS A 144 18.00 -2.35 13.12
CA LYS A 144 19.36 -1.89 13.45
C LYS A 144 19.48 -0.39 13.22
#